data_AF-A0A819RTP3-F1
#
_entry.id   AF-A0A819RTP3-F1
#
_cell.length_a   1.000
_cell.length_b   1.000
_cell.length_c   1.000
_cell.angle_alpha   90.00
_cell.angle_beta   90.00
_cell.angle_gamma   90.00
#
_symmetry.space_group_name_H-M   'P 1'
#
loop_
_entity.id
_entity.type
_entity.pdbx_description
1 polymer ?
#
loop_
_entity_poly.entity_id
_entity_poly.type
_entity_poly.pdbx_seq_one_letter_code
_entity_poly.pdbx_strand_id
1 'polypeptide(L)'
;MENIELKSEGLYIYNGGCNPPCQNNGICTIHNNCTCTTNFTGPACDIQTTGLCLDNVTLDDNPILLITFGNGPTQYSSNTPSYFNFTTTYSQVFGAATNDGNFSFVNLIPNDFLGYWLVGSTDHTGDKGGYMFLVNANIAPGQFYNSTVHNLCVDVHYEFSVYLANVCTSLCQIQPNVRFEVRSLTVENQLLAEFSSGNVSIHKPLSWNRYGLSFIASSSAVALLMISDAPGGLGNDIALDDIALRVCAGQGTGFCYSK
;
A
#
# COMPACT_ATOMS: atom_id res chain seq x y z
N MET A 1 1.20 -67.73 3.79
CA MET A 1 -0.11 -67.07 4.02
C MET A 1 -0.02 -66.36 5.34
N GLU A 2 -0.45 -65.10 5.32
CA GLU A 2 -0.57 -64.10 6.38
C GLU A 2 0.67 -63.72 7.20
N ASN A 3 1.07 -62.45 7.11
CA ASN A 3 0.68 -61.49 8.14
C ASN A 3 0.77 -60.04 7.64
N ILE A 4 -0.10 -59.21 8.23
CA ILE A 4 -0.39 -57.80 7.96
C ILE A 4 0.75 -56.91 8.49
N GLU A 5 1.12 -55.86 7.75
CA GLU A 5 1.86 -54.72 8.32
C GLU A 5 1.27 -53.37 7.85
N LEU A 6 1.24 -52.43 8.79
CA LEU A 6 0.39 -51.24 8.83
C LEU A 6 0.84 -50.11 7.90
N LYS A 7 -0.14 -49.33 7.39
CA LYS A 7 0.07 -48.06 6.68
C LYS A 7 0.80 -47.06 7.59
N SER A 8 1.94 -46.53 7.15
CA SER A 8 2.46 -45.24 7.62
C SER A 8 2.42 -44.22 6.49
N GLU A 9 1.93 -43.04 6.84
CA GLU A 9 1.57 -41.91 5.99
C GLU A 9 2.72 -41.44 5.08
N GLY A 10 2.43 -41.29 3.79
CA GLY A 10 3.33 -40.65 2.83
C GLY A 10 3.31 -39.14 3.03
N LEU A 11 4.38 -38.61 3.63
CA LEU A 11 4.67 -37.18 3.63
C LEU A 11 5.06 -36.77 2.19
N TYR A 12 4.15 -36.11 1.47
CA TYR A 12 4.49 -35.51 0.18
C TYR A 12 5.42 -34.32 0.41
N ILE A 13 6.71 -34.49 0.12
CA ILE A 13 7.66 -33.38 0.08
C ILE A 13 7.38 -32.61 -1.22
N TYR A 14 6.56 -31.57 -1.15
CA TYR A 14 6.44 -30.61 -2.24
C TYR A 14 7.78 -29.87 -2.36
N ASN A 15 8.61 -30.25 -3.34
CA ASN A 15 9.74 -29.43 -3.82
C ASN A 15 9.19 -28.21 -4.58
N GLY A 16 8.41 -27.39 -3.89
CA GLY A 16 7.87 -26.15 -4.44
C GLY A 16 8.93 -25.07 -4.31
N GLY A 17 9.62 -24.75 -5.40
CA GLY A 17 10.35 -23.49 -5.50
C GLY A 17 9.41 -22.29 -5.40
N CYS A 18 9.98 -21.09 -5.28
CA CYS A 18 9.22 -19.84 -5.23
C CYS A 18 8.86 -19.43 -6.67
N ASN A 19 7.59 -19.16 -6.91
CA ASN A 19 7.10 -18.60 -8.17
C ASN A 19 6.14 -17.43 -7.88
N PRO A 20 6.54 -16.16 -8.09
CA PRO A 20 7.78 -15.74 -8.75
C PRO A 20 9.06 -16.05 -7.94
N PRO A 21 10.23 -16.13 -8.60
CA PRO A 21 11.49 -16.39 -7.92
C PRO A 21 11.84 -15.26 -6.94
N CYS A 22 12.53 -15.61 -5.86
CA CYS A 22 13.11 -14.62 -4.96
C CYS A 22 14.11 -13.75 -5.74
N GLN A 23 13.96 -12.45 -5.62
CA GLN A 23 14.81 -11.43 -6.21
C GLN A 23 15.94 -11.05 -5.24
N ASN A 24 16.89 -10.24 -5.71
CA ASN A 24 17.92 -9.60 -4.86
C ASN A 24 18.68 -10.54 -3.91
N ASN A 25 19.04 -11.72 -4.42
CA ASN A 25 19.71 -12.81 -3.68
C ASN A 25 18.92 -13.37 -2.50
N GLY A 26 17.59 -13.19 -2.47
CA GLY A 26 16.71 -13.88 -1.54
C GLY A 26 16.75 -15.39 -1.73
N ILE A 27 16.65 -16.14 -0.62
CA ILE A 27 16.68 -17.60 -0.63
C ILE A 27 15.26 -18.11 -0.47
N CYS A 28 14.80 -18.91 -1.43
CA CYS A 28 13.53 -19.62 -1.29
C CYS A 28 13.70 -20.75 -0.27
N THR A 29 13.08 -20.62 0.90
CA THR A 29 13.25 -21.58 2.00
C THR A 29 12.15 -22.64 2.00
N ILE A 30 10.93 -22.26 1.65
CA ILE A 30 9.77 -23.13 1.42
C ILE A 30 8.92 -22.56 0.29
N HIS A 31 7.85 -23.26 -0.13
CA HIS A 31 7.01 -22.85 -1.26
C HIS A 31 6.50 -21.41 -1.11
N ASN A 32 6.87 -20.56 -2.08
CA ASN A 32 6.53 -19.13 -2.16
C ASN A 32 6.89 -18.30 -0.90
N ASN A 33 7.93 -18.70 -0.17
CA ASN A 33 8.46 -17.94 0.95
C ASN A 33 9.96 -17.65 0.75
N CYS A 34 10.28 -16.38 0.55
CA CYS A 34 11.65 -15.92 0.40
C CYS A 34 12.19 -15.38 1.72
N THR A 35 13.38 -15.85 2.12
CA THR A 35 14.19 -15.22 3.16
C THR A 35 15.12 -14.21 2.50
N CYS A 36 14.92 -12.93 2.82
CA CYS A 36 15.64 -11.84 2.18
C CYS A 36 16.98 -11.54 2.84
N THR A 37 17.91 -11.00 2.05
CA THR A 37 19.18 -10.48 2.57
C THR A 37 18.92 -9.22 3.41
N THR A 38 19.87 -8.79 4.24
CA THR A 38 19.68 -7.71 5.23
C THR A 38 19.19 -6.37 4.68
N ASN A 39 19.27 -6.19 3.35
CA ASN A 39 18.87 -4.98 2.63
C ASN A 39 17.65 -5.18 1.73
N PHE A 40 16.91 -6.29 1.88
CA PHE A 40 15.67 -6.53 1.16
C PHE A 40 14.59 -7.13 2.08
N THR A 41 13.33 -6.86 1.73
CA THR A 41 12.09 -7.31 2.35
C THR A 41 11.10 -7.58 1.21
N GLY A 42 9.87 -7.93 1.57
CA GLY A 42 8.86 -8.37 0.64
C GLY A 42 8.96 -9.88 0.40
N PRO A 43 7.86 -10.51 -0.01
CA PRO A 43 7.75 -11.96 -0.16
C PRO A 43 8.54 -12.50 -1.35
N ALA A 44 8.92 -11.66 -2.31
CA ALA A 44 9.88 -11.98 -3.35
C ALA A 44 11.24 -11.30 -3.14
N CYS A 45 11.51 -10.71 -1.97
CA CYS A 45 12.72 -9.89 -1.72
C CYS A 45 12.91 -8.76 -2.74
N ASP A 46 11.81 -8.27 -3.28
CA ASP A 46 11.69 -7.24 -4.29
C ASP A 46 11.69 -5.82 -3.69
N ILE A 47 11.47 -5.69 -2.39
CA ILE A 47 11.47 -4.42 -1.68
C ILE A 47 12.85 -4.22 -1.05
N GLN A 48 13.52 -3.12 -1.31
CA GLN A 48 14.82 -2.84 -0.71
C GLN A 48 14.64 -2.31 0.74
N THR A 49 15.18 -3.00 1.75
CA THR A 49 15.26 -2.50 3.16
C THR A 49 16.45 -1.59 3.38
N THR A 50 17.03 -1.00 2.33
CA THR A 50 18.26 -0.20 2.43
C THR A 50 18.23 0.69 3.65
N GLY A 51 19.24 0.53 4.51
CA GLY A 51 19.59 1.56 5.47
C GLY A 51 19.83 2.83 4.69
N LEU A 52 18.99 3.84 4.91
CA LEU A 52 19.02 5.09 4.16
C LEU A 52 20.25 5.93 4.47
N CYS A 53 21.02 5.54 5.49
CA CYS A 53 22.24 6.18 5.91
C CYS A 53 23.45 5.38 5.45
N LEU A 54 23.66 5.38 4.15
CA LEU A 54 24.98 5.16 3.59
C LEU A 54 25.56 6.53 3.26
N ASP A 55 26.85 6.71 3.50
CA ASP A 55 27.58 7.99 3.41
C ASP A 55 27.51 8.71 2.04
N ASN A 56 26.86 8.09 1.04
CA ASN A 56 26.58 8.67 -0.26
C ASN A 56 25.14 8.33 -0.70
N VAL A 57 24.14 8.99 -0.10
CA VAL A 57 22.79 9.02 -0.66
C VAL A 57 22.88 9.70 -2.03
N THR A 58 23.03 8.88 -3.07
CA THR A 58 22.73 9.33 -4.42
C THR A 58 21.24 9.63 -4.42
N LEU A 59 20.91 10.91 -4.67
CA LEU A 59 19.55 11.38 -4.94
C LEU A 59 19.12 10.78 -6.28
N ASP A 60 18.91 9.47 -6.29
CA ASP A 60 18.26 8.81 -7.41
C ASP A 60 16.77 9.10 -7.26
N ASP A 61 16.08 9.44 -8.34
CA ASP A 61 14.64 9.73 -8.34
C ASP A 61 13.78 8.51 -7.94
N ASN A 62 14.41 7.40 -7.56
CA ASN A 62 13.77 6.16 -7.17
C ASN A 62 13.24 6.25 -5.73
N PRO A 63 11.96 5.89 -5.52
CA PRO A 63 11.40 5.83 -4.18
C PRO A 63 12.03 4.72 -3.34
N ILE A 64 12.20 5.02 -2.05
CA ILE A 64 12.70 4.09 -1.04
C ILE A 64 11.67 3.00 -0.75
N LEU A 65 10.41 3.42 -0.72
CA LEU A 65 9.23 2.56 -0.61
C LEU A 65 8.34 2.89 -1.80
N LEU A 66 7.89 1.88 -2.52
CA LEU A 66 6.85 2.00 -3.55
C LEU A 66 5.92 0.81 -3.46
N ILE A 67 4.61 1.08 -3.35
CA ILE A 67 3.56 0.08 -3.35
C ILE A 67 2.61 0.40 -4.50
N THR A 68 2.74 -0.35 -5.59
CA THR A 68 1.87 -0.31 -6.78
C THR A 68 0.78 -1.39 -6.73
N PHE A 69 0.70 -2.14 -5.63
CA PHE A 69 -0.12 -3.35 -5.45
C PHE A 69 0.09 -4.50 -6.46
N GLY A 70 1.07 -4.37 -7.36
CA GLY A 70 1.41 -5.34 -8.38
C GLY A 70 0.36 -5.43 -9.49
N ASN A 71 0.43 -6.48 -10.31
CA ASN A 71 -0.48 -6.66 -11.43
C ASN A 71 -0.87 -8.13 -11.65
N GLY A 72 -1.98 -8.36 -12.35
CA GLY A 72 -2.44 -9.72 -12.63
C GLY A 72 -3.65 -9.82 -13.56
N PRO A 73 -3.93 -11.05 -14.06
CA PRO A 73 -5.00 -11.28 -15.03
C PRO A 73 -6.40 -11.36 -14.38
N THR A 74 -6.47 -11.63 -13.08
CA THR A 74 -7.72 -11.73 -12.31
C THR A 74 -8.14 -10.37 -11.80
N GLN A 75 -9.45 -10.11 -11.70
CA GLN A 75 -9.91 -8.80 -11.24
C GLN A 75 -9.52 -8.49 -9.80
N TYR A 76 -9.57 -9.48 -8.93
CA TYR A 76 -9.28 -9.34 -7.50
C TYR A 76 -7.95 -10.02 -7.19
N SER A 77 -7.02 -9.29 -6.58
CA SER A 77 -5.76 -9.87 -6.12
C SER A 77 -5.98 -10.72 -4.87
N SER A 78 -5.23 -11.81 -4.75
CA SER A 78 -5.18 -12.63 -3.52
C SER A 78 -4.18 -12.09 -2.48
N ASN A 79 -3.41 -11.04 -2.81
CA ASN A 79 -2.47 -10.43 -1.87
C ASN A 79 -3.21 -9.75 -0.72
N THR A 80 -2.57 -9.70 0.44
CA THR A 80 -3.11 -9.08 1.67
C THR A 80 -2.28 -7.85 2.04
N PRO A 81 -2.76 -6.94 2.92
CA PRO A 81 -1.96 -5.78 3.37
C PRO A 81 -0.58 -6.16 3.91
N SER A 82 -0.48 -7.31 4.59
CA SER A 82 0.79 -7.84 5.09
C SER A 82 1.80 -8.16 3.99
N TYR A 83 1.36 -8.54 2.79
CA TYR A 83 2.23 -8.72 1.61
C TYR A 83 2.99 -7.42 1.28
N PHE A 84 2.33 -6.27 1.48
CA PHE A 84 2.85 -4.93 1.20
C PHE A 84 3.37 -4.20 2.45
N ASN A 85 3.58 -4.92 3.56
CA ASN A 85 4.09 -4.39 4.83
C ASN A 85 3.27 -3.22 5.42
N PHE A 86 1.94 -3.29 5.35
CA PHE A 86 1.08 -2.32 6.04
C PHE A 86 -0.11 -3.00 6.73
N THR A 87 -0.77 -2.24 7.59
CA THR A 87 -2.00 -2.62 8.29
C THR A 87 -3.10 -1.60 8.01
N THR A 88 -4.34 -2.03 8.16
CA THR A 88 -5.54 -1.21 7.91
C THR A 88 -6.62 -1.62 8.89
N THR A 89 -7.53 -0.70 9.24
CA THR A 89 -8.71 -1.02 10.07
C THR A 89 -9.86 -1.61 9.25
N TYR A 90 -9.71 -1.69 7.94
CA TYR A 90 -10.71 -2.17 7.00
C TYR A 90 -10.63 -3.68 6.80
N SER A 91 -11.75 -4.33 6.49
CA SER A 91 -11.82 -5.78 6.29
C SER A 91 -11.65 -6.13 4.82
N GLN A 92 -10.68 -6.99 4.51
CA GLN A 92 -10.46 -7.41 3.13
C GLN A 92 -11.57 -8.36 2.67
N VAL A 93 -12.05 -8.15 1.45
CA VAL A 93 -12.84 -9.15 0.71
C VAL A 93 -12.17 -9.47 -0.62
N PHE A 94 -12.35 -10.69 -1.11
CA PHE A 94 -11.84 -11.15 -2.40
C PHE A 94 -12.98 -11.14 -3.45
N GLY A 95 -13.58 -9.96 -3.62
CA GLY A 95 -14.76 -9.71 -4.44
C GLY A 95 -15.12 -8.22 -4.40
N ALA A 96 -16.31 -7.82 -4.85
CA ALA A 96 -16.71 -6.42 -4.77
C ALA A 96 -16.89 -5.98 -3.31
N ALA A 97 -16.10 -5.00 -2.86
CA ALA A 97 -16.13 -4.44 -1.51
C ALA A 97 -17.31 -3.47 -1.30
N THR A 98 -18.55 -3.93 -1.46
CA THR A 98 -19.75 -3.06 -1.46
C THR A 98 -20.30 -2.70 -0.08
N ASN A 99 -19.72 -3.22 1.01
CA ASN A 99 -20.16 -2.89 2.36
C ASN A 99 -19.19 -1.89 2.99
N ASP A 100 -19.73 -0.92 3.75
CA ASP A 100 -18.93 0.02 4.54
C ASP A 100 -17.89 -0.72 5.39
N GLY A 101 -16.65 -0.25 5.34
CA GLY A 101 -15.54 -0.84 6.08
C GLY A 101 -14.85 -2.02 5.40
N ASN A 102 -15.26 -2.38 4.18
CA ASN A 102 -14.56 -3.37 3.37
C ASN A 102 -13.59 -2.74 2.37
N PHE A 103 -12.64 -3.54 1.92
CA PHE A 103 -11.77 -3.20 0.81
C PHE A 103 -11.38 -4.41 -0.04
N SER A 104 -10.86 -4.14 -1.23
CA SER A 104 -10.23 -5.13 -2.09
C SER A 104 -9.08 -4.51 -2.89
N PHE A 105 -8.10 -5.32 -3.25
CA PHE A 105 -7.14 -4.97 -4.30
C PHE A 105 -7.70 -5.39 -5.65
N VAL A 106 -7.95 -4.44 -6.54
CA VAL A 106 -8.65 -4.68 -7.82
C VAL A 106 -7.92 -4.07 -8.99
N ASN A 107 -7.86 -4.75 -10.13
CA ASN A 107 -7.27 -4.16 -11.35
C ASN A 107 -8.27 -3.37 -12.20
N LEU A 108 -9.53 -3.40 -11.80
CA LEU A 108 -10.64 -2.73 -12.45
C LEU A 108 -11.75 -2.49 -11.42
N ILE A 109 -12.29 -1.27 -11.36
CA ILE A 109 -13.45 -0.97 -10.51
C ILE A 109 -14.65 -1.85 -10.92
N PRO A 110 -15.22 -2.65 -10.00
CA PRO A 110 -16.24 -3.65 -10.31
C PRO A 110 -17.60 -3.05 -10.63
N ASN A 111 -18.40 -3.77 -11.43
CA ASN A 111 -19.75 -3.37 -11.83
C ASN A 111 -20.84 -3.89 -10.86
N ASP A 112 -20.57 -3.87 -9.56
CA ASP A 112 -21.42 -4.54 -8.57
C ASP A 112 -22.02 -3.57 -7.53
N PHE A 113 -21.79 -2.27 -7.71
CA PHE A 113 -22.23 -1.24 -6.77
C PHE A 113 -23.29 -0.30 -7.35
N LEU A 114 -24.25 -0.85 -8.09
CA LEU A 114 -25.47 -0.16 -8.55
C LEU A 114 -25.26 1.24 -9.21
N GLY A 115 -24.11 1.44 -9.86
CA GLY A 115 -23.75 2.72 -10.50
C GLY A 115 -23.21 3.80 -9.56
N TYR A 116 -23.01 3.52 -8.27
CA TYR A 116 -22.35 4.43 -7.33
C TYR A 116 -20.87 4.61 -7.63
N TRP A 117 -20.22 3.63 -8.26
CA TRP A 117 -18.81 3.71 -8.64
C TRP A 117 -18.59 3.91 -10.14
N LEU A 118 -17.45 4.51 -10.49
CA LEU A 118 -16.94 4.70 -11.85
C LEU A 118 -16.38 3.37 -12.39
N VAL A 119 -17.29 2.44 -12.67
CA VAL A 119 -17.03 1.09 -13.18
C VAL A 119 -16.06 1.09 -14.36
N GLY A 120 -15.13 0.13 -14.38
CA GLY A 120 -14.22 -0.07 -15.50
C GLY A 120 -12.99 0.85 -15.50
N SER A 121 -12.82 1.70 -14.48
CA SER A 121 -11.59 2.46 -14.30
C SER A 121 -10.46 1.53 -13.83
N THR A 122 -9.25 1.72 -14.35
CA THR A 122 -8.03 0.98 -13.99
C THR A 122 -7.23 1.70 -12.91
N ASP A 123 -6.18 1.04 -12.44
CA ASP A 123 -5.17 1.60 -11.52
C ASP A 123 -4.42 2.80 -12.12
N HIS A 124 -3.56 3.43 -11.33
CA HIS A 124 -2.79 4.60 -11.71
C HIS A 124 -1.48 4.24 -12.40
N THR A 125 -0.81 3.17 -11.95
CA THR A 125 0.54 2.76 -12.42
C THR A 125 0.61 2.67 -13.94
N GLY A 126 -0.50 2.25 -14.57
CA GLY A 126 -0.67 2.27 -16.02
C GLY A 126 -0.09 1.06 -16.73
N ASP A 127 0.30 0.03 -15.97
CA ASP A 127 0.67 -1.27 -16.49
C ASP A 127 -0.56 -2.16 -16.70
N LYS A 128 -0.40 -3.21 -17.50
CA LYS A 128 -1.53 -4.04 -17.89
C LYS A 128 -2.00 -4.88 -16.69
N GLY A 129 -3.21 -4.57 -16.22
CA GLY A 129 -3.84 -5.29 -15.11
C GLY A 129 -3.22 -4.94 -13.76
N GLY A 130 -2.67 -3.73 -13.62
CA GLY A 130 -2.20 -3.20 -12.35
C GLY A 130 -3.34 -3.14 -11.33
N TYR A 131 -3.06 -3.50 -10.08
CA TYR A 131 -4.02 -3.49 -8.99
C TYR A 131 -4.01 -2.13 -8.29
N MET A 132 -5.17 -1.71 -7.78
CA MET A 132 -5.34 -0.57 -6.90
C MET A 132 -5.98 -1.01 -5.58
N PHE A 133 -5.78 -0.25 -4.52
CA PHE A 133 -6.44 -0.46 -3.24
C PHE A 133 -7.77 0.28 -3.20
N LEU A 134 -8.87 -0.43 -3.45
CA LEU A 134 -10.24 0.10 -3.48
C LEU A 134 -10.93 -0.09 -2.14
N VAL A 135 -11.40 1.00 -1.54
CA VAL A 135 -11.99 1.02 -0.20
C VAL A 135 -13.40 1.58 -0.25
N ASN A 136 -14.33 0.86 0.40
CA ASN A 136 -15.64 1.38 0.76
C ASN A 136 -15.57 1.85 2.22
N ALA A 137 -15.64 3.17 2.44
CA ALA A 137 -15.26 3.73 3.73
C ALA A 137 -16.21 3.30 4.86
N ASN A 138 -15.68 3.04 6.06
CA ASN A 138 -16.51 2.69 7.21
C ASN A 138 -17.25 3.93 7.72
N ILE A 139 -18.45 3.74 8.30
CA ILE A 139 -19.23 4.81 8.93
C ILE A 139 -18.38 5.57 9.96
N ALA A 140 -17.66 4.85 10.82
CA ALA A 140 -16.66 5.44 11.70
C ALA A 140 -15.32 5.55 10.95
N PRO A 141 -14.67 6.73 10.94
CA PRO A 141 -13.41 6.91 10.23
C PRO A 141 -12.33 5.92 10.70
N GLY A 142 -11.64 5.31 9.74
CA GLY A 142 -10.62 4.29 9.97
C GLY A 142 -9.26 4.66 9.38
N GLN A 143 -8.26 3.81 9.62
CA GLN A 143 -6.94 3.92 8.99
C GLN A 143 -6.96 3.16 7.67
N PHE A 144 -6.86 3.88 6.54
CA PHE A 144 -6.65 3.24 5.24
C PHE A 144 -5.31 2.52 5.21
N TYR A 145 -4.27 3.18 5.73
CA TYR A 145 -2.90 2.68 5.72
C TYR A 145 -2.18 3.05 7.01
N ASN A 146 -1.47 2.08 7.57
CA ASN A 146 -0.55 2.26 8.68
C ASN A 146 0.65 1.34 8.45
N SER A 147 1.82 1.92 8.19
CA SER A 147 3.07 1.20 8.02
C SER A 147 4.17 1.82 8.86
N THR A 148 5.16 1.01 9.19
CA THR A 148 6.36 1.43 9.91
C THR A 148 7.55 1.38 8.97
N VAL A 149 8.33 2.45 8.95
CA VAL A 149 9.60 2.54 8.21
C VAL A 149 10.73 2.70 9.21
N HIS A 150 11.77 1.88 9.06
CA HIS A 150 12.97 1.89 9.88
C HIS A 150 14.19 2.33 9.07
N ASN A 151 15.30 2.55 9.78
CA ASN A 151 16.60 2.92 9.20
C ASN A 151 16.57 4.22 8.37
N LEU A 152 15.69 5.17 8.72
CA LEU A 152 15.74 6.53 8.18
C LEU A 152 16.99 7.27 8.67
N CYS A 153 17.50 8.17 7.84
CA CYS A 153 18.46 9.17 8.32
C CYS A 153 17.81 10.31 9.03
N VAL A 154 18.25 10.50 10.27
CA VAL A 154 17.97 11.69 11.06
C VAL A 154 18.44 12.92 10.29
N ASP A 155 17.66 14.00 10.38
CA ASP A 155 17.86 15.29 9.71
C ASP A 155 17.80 15.25 8.17
N VAL A 156 17.41 14.12 7.58
CA VAL A 156 17.10 14.03 6.14
C VAL A 156 15.63 14.35 5.90
N HIS A 157 15.38 15.05 4.79
CA HIS A 157 14.05 15.45 4.34
C HIS A 157 13.46 14.36 3.44
N TYR A 158 12.27 13.88 3.78
CA TYR A 158 11.53 12.85 3.06
C TYR A 158 10.17 13.35 2.61
N GLU A 159 9.61 12.69 1.61
CA GLU A 159 8.23 12.89 1.15
C GLU A 159 7.47 11.57 1.18
N PHE A 160 6.31 11.59 1.83
CA PHE A 160 5.34 10.51 1.85
C PHE A 160 4.15 10.89 0.96
N SER A 161 3.80 10.03 0.00
CA SER A 161 2.82 10.34 -1.04
C SER A 161 2.01 9.13 -1.48
N VAL A 162 0.89 9.39 -2.15
CA VAL A 162 -0.01 8.40 -2.74
C VAL A 162 -0.79 9.07 -3.87
N TYR A 163 -1.27 8.29 -4.84
CA TYR A 163 -2.31 8.72 -5.77
C TYR A 163 -3.67 8.32 -5.25
N LEU A 164 -4.57 9.29 -5.13
CA LEU A 164 -5.94 9.10 -4.70
C LEU A 164 -6.90 9.37 -5.86
N ALA A 165 -7.95 8.56 -5.95
CA ALA A 165 -9.08 8.81 -6.82
C ALA A 165 -10.39 8.60 -6.05
N ASN A 166 -11.29 9.57 -6.17
CA ASN A 166 -12.67 9.39 -5.73
C ASN A 166 -13.38 8.48 -6.74
N VAL A 167 -13.75 7.27 -6.31
CA VAL A 167 -14.37 6.29 -7.21
C VAL A 167 -15.85 6.54 -7.45
N CYS A 168 -16.46 7.44 -6.69
CA CYS A 168 -17.88 7.69 -6.76
C CYS A 168 -18.33 8.34 -8.07
N THR A 169 -19.59 8.12 -8.41
CA THR A 169 -20.35 8.94 -9.35
C THR A 169 -21.09 10.06 -8.62
N SER A 170 -21.84 10.89 -9.35
CA SER A 170 -22.71 11.93 -8.78
C SER A 170 -23.82 11.41 -7.86
N LEU A 171 -23.95 10.09 -7.69
CA LEU A 171 -24.90 9.46 -6.75
C LEU A 171 -24.38 9.47 -5.30
N CYS A 172 -23.06 9.57 -5.08
CA CYS A 172 -22.51 9.69 -3.74
C CYS A 172 -22.71 11.11 -3.17
N GLN A 173 -22.93 11.17 -1.86
CA GLN A 173 -23.18 12.40 -1.11
C GLN A 173 -21.97 12.82 -0.28
N ILE A 174 -21.07 11.89 0.03
CA ILE A 174 -19.89 12.13 0.86
C ILE A 174 -18.64 12.00 -0.03
N GLN A 175 -17.79 13.03 0.01
CA GLN A 175 -16.50 13.01 -0.68
C GLN A 175 -15.44 12.47 0.26
N PRO A 176 -14.49 11.67 -0.24
CA PRO A 176 -13.37 11.25 0.57
C PRO A 176 -12.53 12.43 1.03
N ASN A 177 -12.02 12.35 2.26
CA ASN A 177 -11.00 13.24 2.79
C ASN A 177 -9.99 12.36 3.54
N VAL A 178 -8.71 12.55 3.25
CA VAL A 178 -7.63 11.73 3.80
C VAL A 178 -6.69 12.63 4.59
N ARG A 179 -6.51 12.29 5.87
CA ARG A 179 -5.49 12.88 6.72
C ARG A 179 -4.26 11.99 6.74
N PHE A 180 -3.12 12.60 6.42
CA PHE A 180 -1.80 12.04 6.46
C PHE A 180 -1.15 12.42 7.79
N GLU A 181 -0.49 11.46 8.44
CA GLU A 181 0.33 11.72 9.61
C GLU A 181 1.66 10.97 9.49
N VAL A 182 2.75 11.61 9.91
CA VAL A 182 4.04 10.98 10.11
C VAL A 182 4.41 11.12 11.57
N ARG A 183 4.67 10.00 12.26
CA ARG A 183 4.93 9.98 13.69
C ARG A 183 6.23 9.26 14.03
N SER A 184 7.03 9.80 14.94
CA SER A 184 8.25 9.14 15.42
C SER A 184 7.92 7.93 16.28
N LEU A 185 8.57 6.80 16.03
CA LEU A 185 8.41 5.59 16.85
C LEU A 185 9.39 5.50 18.01
N THR A 186 10.48 6.27 17.97
CA THR A 186 11.49 6.25 19.03
C THR A 186 11.30 7.39 20.04
N VAL A 187 10.48 8.38 19.72
CA VAL A 187 10.16 9.52 20.58
C VAL A 187 8.65 9.58 20.77
N GLU A 188 8.14 8.91 21.82
CA GLU A 188 6.75 8.95 22.32
C GLU A 188 5.63 9.26 21.29
N ASN A 189 5.65 8.62 20.11
CA ASN A 189 4.66 8.84 19.05
C ASN A 189 4.50 10.33 18.60
N GLN A 190 5.58 11.10 18.70
CA GLN A 190 5.64 12.53 18.34
C GLN A 190 5.19 12.72 16.90
N LEU A 191 4.23 13.62 16.68
CA LEU A 191 3.81 14.04 15.33
C LEU A 191 4.92 14.89 14.68
N LEU A 192 5.42 14.44 13.53
CA LEU A 192 6.45 15.13 12.76
C LEU A 192 5.85 16.00 11.66
N ALA A 193 4.80 15.51 11.01
CA ALA A 193 4.07 16.23 9.99
C ALA A 193 2.64 15.71 9.86
N GLU A 194 1.72 16.59 9.47
CA GLU A 194 0.36 16.24 9.08
C GLU A 194 -0.07 17.00 7.83
N PHE A 195 -1.00 16.43 7.09
CA PHE A 195 -1.63 17.06 5.94
C PHE A 195 -3.04 16.51 5.77
N SER A 196 -4.00 17.36 5.41
CA SER A 196 -5.33 16.91 4.97
C SER A 196 -5.45 17.15 3.48
N SER A 197 -5.91 16.15 2.73
CA SER A 197 -6.18 16.29 1.30
C SER A 197 -7.30 17.29 1.01
N GLY A 198 -8.12 17.62 2.01
CA GLY A 198 -9.45 18.14 1.79
C GLY A 198 -10.32 17.13 1.04
N ASN A 199 -11.47 17.58 0.52
CA ASN A 199 -12.34 16.72 -0.26
C ASN A 199 -11.69 16.33 -1.60
N VAL A 200 -11.54 15.02 -1.82
CA VAL A 200 -11.14 14.45 -3.10
C VAL A 200 -12.33 14.52 -4.05
N SER A 201 -12.22 15.37 -5.06
CA SER A 201 -13.32 15.65 -6.00
C SER A 201 -13.63 14.47 -6.91
N ILE A 202 -14.90 14.35 -7.30
CA ILE A 202 -15.35 13.37 -8.30
C ILE A 202 -14.96 13.86 -9.70
N HIS A 203 -14.35 12.99 -10.49
CA HIS A 203 -14.05 13.25 -11.91
C HIS A 203 -14.61 12.13 -12.78
N LYS A 204 -15.13 12.47 -13.97
CA LYS A 204 -15.60 11.51 -14.98
C LYS A 204 -15.01 11.90 -16.35
N PRO A 205 -14.06 11.13 -16.92
CA PRO A 205 -13.53 9.85 -16.43
C PRO A 205 -12.78 9.98 -15.09
N LEU A 206 -12.57 8.86 -14.40
CA LEU A 206 -11.86 8.82 -13.13
C LEU A 206 -10.47 9.45 -13.30
N SER A 207 -10.11 10.34 -12.37
CA SER A 207 -8.82 11.05 -12.36
C SER A 207 -8.10 10.74 -11.08
N TRP A 208 -6.85 10.32 -11.21
CA TRP A 208 -5.91 10.16 -10.12
C TRP A 208 -5.21 11.49 -9.85
N ASN A 209 -5.12 11.88 -8.59
CA ASN A 209 -4.36 13.04 -8.16
C ASN A 209 -3.40 12.64 -7.06
N ARG A 210 -2.19 13.20 -7.10
CA ARG A 210 -1.15 12.92 -6.10
C ARG A 210 -1.39 13.75 -4.85
N TYR A 211 -1.39 13.10 -3.69
CA TYR A 211 -1.47 13.73 -2.37
C TYR A 211 -0.29 13.26 -1.51
N GLY A 212 0.09 14.08 -0.53
CA GLY A 212 1.20 13.75 0.35
C GLY A 212 1.73 14.95 1.11
N LEU A 213 2.76 14.70 1.90
CA LEU A 213 3.46 15.70 2.70
C LEU A 213 4.96 15.40 2.71
N SER A 214 5.75 16.39 3.11
CA SER A 214 7.16 16.20 3.41
C SER A 214 7.44 16.39 4.90
N PHE A 215 8.50 15.75 5.38
CA PHE A 215 8.91 15.80 6.78
C PHE A 215 10.42 15.61 6.91
N ILE A 216 11.01 16.21 7.95
CA ILE A 216 12.38 15.93 8.35
C ILE A 216 12.34 14.82 9.39
N ALA A 217 13.08 13.75 9.18
CA ALA A 217 13.13 12.65 10.13
C ALA A 217 13.90 13.09 11.39
N SER A 218 13.22 13.19 12.53
CA SER A 218 13.86 13.44 13.84
C SER A 218 14.38 12.15 14.49
N SER A 219 14.09 11.01 13.89
CA SER A 219 14.49 9.68 14.35
C SER A 219 14.70 8.72 13.19
N SER A 220 15.30 7.56 13.47
CA SER A 220 15.54 6.52 12.47
C SER A 220 14.32 5.63 12.18
N ALA A 221 13.18 5.84 12.86
CA ALA A 221 11.99 5.05 12.65
C ALA A 221 10.70 5.88 12.81
N VAL A 222 9.83 5.80 11.82
CA VAL A 222 8.53 6.50 11.80
C VAL A 222 7.38 5.58 11.43
N ALA A 223 6.19 5.93 11.89
CA ALA A 223 4.93 5.44 11.34
C ALA A 223 4.43 6.41 10.27
N LEU A 224 3.97 5.85 9.15
CA LEU A 224 3.31 6.55 8.06
C LEU A 224 1.82 6.16 8.08
N LEU A 225 0.94 7.14 8.26
CA LEU A 225 -0.50 6.90 8.38
C LEU A 225 -1.28 7.66 7.30
N MET A 226 -2.29 6.99 6.75
CA MET A 226 -3.38 7.60 6.00
C MET A 226 -4.70 7.21 6.66
N ILE A 227 -5.46 8.22 7.08
CA ILE A 227 -6.64 8.09 7.93
C ILE A 227 -7.80 8.74 7.20
N SER A 228 -8.96 8.08 7.17
CA SER A 228 -10.21 8.71 6.74
C SER A 228 -10.51 9.90 7.64
N ASP A 229 -10.74 11.07 7.05
CA ASP A 229 -11.17 12.30 7.72
C ASP A 229 -12.58 12.73 7.22
N ALA A 230 -13.37 11.71 6.89
CA ALA A 230 -14.79 11.80 6.56
C ALA A 230 -15.50 10.54 7.09
N PRO A 231 -16.82 10.62 7.39
CA PRO A 231 -17.63 9.42 7.65
C PRO A 231 -17.85 8.63 6.36
N GLY A 232 -18.04 7.31 6.47
CA GLY A 232 -18.52 6.46 5.38
C GLY A 232 -20.03 6.58 5.12
N GLY A 233 -20.59 5.61 4.39
CA GLY A 233 -22.01 5.55 4.03
C GLY A 233 -22.22 5.75 2.52
N LEU A 234 -23.02 6.75 2.13
CA LEU A 234 -23.25 7.04 0.70
C LEU A 234 -22.07 7.84 0.10
N GLY A 235 -20.88 7.24 0.09
CA GLY A 235 -19.65 7.82 -0.44
C GLY A 235 -18.50 7.70 0.55
N ASN A 236 -17.51 8.59 0.42
CA ASN A 236 -16.18 8.42 1.00
C ASN A 236 -15.46 7.15 0.48
N ASP A 237 -15.93 6.62 -0.65
CA ASP A 237 -15.28 5.50 -1.32
C ASP A 237 -14.13 6.01 -2.16
N ILE A 238 -13.00 5.34 -2.06
CA ILE A 238 -11.73 5.85 -2.58
C ILE A 238 -10.87 4.71 -3.12
N ALA A 239 -10.12 4.99 -4.17
CA ALA A 239 -9.04 4.14 -4.64
C ALA A 239 -7.70 4.81 -4.31
N LEU A 240 -6.76 4.02 -3.82
CA LEU A 240 -5.39 4.41 -3.53
C LEU A 240 -4.45 3.60 -4.41
N ASP A 241 -3.42 4.24 -4.94
CA ASP A 241 -2.36 3.58 -5.69
C ASP A 241 -1.02 4.32 -5.53
N ASP A 242 0.09 3.66 -5.85
CA ASP A 242 1.44 4.22 -5.84
C ASP A 242 1.83 4.91 -4.52
N ILE A 243 1.64 4.20 -3.40
CA ILE A 243 2.08 4.69 -2.08
C ILE A 243 3.61 4.72 -2.07
N ALA A 244 4.20 5.89 -1.83
CA ALA A 244 5.64 6.07 -1.94
C ALA A 244 6.26 6.90 -0.81
N LEU A 245 7.49 6.52 -0.43
CA LEU A 245 8.40 7.33 0.39
C LEU A 245 9.67 7.66 -0.42
N ARG A 246 10.06 8.92 -0.48
CA ARG A 246 11.22 9.41 -1.26
C ARG A 246 12.12 10.30 -0.42
N VAL A 247 13.42 10.38 -0.74
CA VAL A 247 14.32 11.41 -0.21
C VAL A 247 14.14 12.69 -1.03
N CYS A 248 13.98 13.84 -0.37
CA CYS A 248 13.99 15.13 -1.05
C CYS A 248 15.41 15.64 -1.29
N ALA A 249 15.65 16.23 -2.46
CA ALA A 249 16.94 16.84 -2.82
C ALA A 249 17.22 18.21 -2.14
N GLY A 250 16.26 18.76 -1.39
CA GLY A 250 16.37 20.06 -0.71
C GLY A 250 15.33 20.22 0.39
N GLN A 251 15.50 21.24 1.23
CA GLN A 251 14.62 21.58 2.35
C GLN A 251 13.46 22.48 1.87
N GLY A 252 12.20 22.16 2.23
CA GLY A 252 11.01 22.93 1.83
C GLY A 252 9.70 22.35 2.36
N THR A 253 8.60 23.10 2.25
CA THR A 253 7.26 22.65 2.65
C THR A 253 6.45 22.24 1.41
N GLY A 254 5.82 21.06 1.42
CA GLY A 254 5.01 20.54 0.31
C GLY A 254 5.67 19.31 -0.34
N PHE A 255 5.28 18.93 -1.55
CA PHE A 255 5.98 17.88 -2.29
C PHE A 255 7.46 18.25 -2.51
N CYS A 256 8.36 17.26 -2.57
CA CYS A 256 9.75 17.50 -2.93
C CYS A 256 9.78 18.24 -4.28
N TYR A 257 10.52 19.34 -4.38
CA TYR A 257 10.80 19.91 -5.69
C TYR A 257 11.60 18.89 -6.51
N SER A 258 11.07 18.49 -7.66
CA SER A 258 11.88 17.82 -8.68
C SER A 258 13.03 18.77 -9.07
N LYS A 259 14.25 18.24 -9.17
CA LYS A 259 15.35 19.00 -9.77
C LYS A 259 15.08 19.31 -11.24
#